data_AF-A0A5S4UXM5-F1
#
_entry.id   AF-A0A5S4UXM5-F1
#
_cell.length_a   1.000
_cell.length_b   1.000
_cell.length_c   1.000
_cell.angle_alpha   90.00
_cell.angle_beta   90.00
_cell.angle_gamma   90.00
#
_symmetry.space_group_name_H-M   'P 1'
#
loop_
_entity.id
_entity.type
_entity.pdbx_description
1 polymer ?
#
loop_
_entity_poly.entity_id
_entity_poly.type
_entity_poly.pdbx_seq_one_letter_code
_entity_poly.pdbx_strand_id
1 'polypeptide(L)'
;MTDIVSGASSIFGAVAGPVAAGQVTKGHIRWARRHASGTALLESLLSVKRLLDHRDVVTDVERWKMAIEGAITTIEQEQSGLPRQWAHLERSVRAAISEATGLGFADRMSDDQCWRVVGFDRLWLDFAAEYLRLVIATIGLWREEPSFRRANQVTIPSFDRWLQESGRYVPGLGLWPDESSLKPQRRERSILP
;
A
#
# COMPACT_ATOMS: atom_id res chain seq x y z
N MET A 1 -50.57 -40.93 36.11
CA MET A 1 -49.49 -41.00 37.11
C MET A 1 -48.18 -40.88 36.34
N THR A 2 -47.68 -39.66 36.13
CA THR A 2 -46.77 -38.87 37.02
C THR A 2 -45.43 -39.60 37.20
N ASP A 3 -44.26 -39.03 37.02
CA ASP A 3 -43.77 -37.71 36.57
C ASP A 3 -42.27 -37.91 36.30
N ILE A 4 -41.72 -37.23 35.29
CA ILE A 4 -40.29 -36.93 35.25
C ILE A 4 -40.20 -35.41 35.23
N VAL A 5 -39.79 -34.82 36.35
CA VAL A 5 -39.32 -33.45 36.45
C VAL A 5 -38.03 -33.51 37.27
N SER A 6 -36.91 -33.10 36.68
CA SER A 6 -36.28 -31.81 37.02
C SER A 6 -34.80 -31.82 36.62
N GLY A 7 -34.39 -30.75 35.94
CA GLY A 7 -33.00 -30.50 35.56
C GLY A 7 -32.89 -29.33 34.60
N ALA A 8 -33.48 -28.20 34.97
CA ALA A 8 -33.46 -26.94 34.22
C ALA A 8 -32.12 -26.22 34.33
N SER A 9 -31.73 -25.53 33.24
CA SER A 9 -31.04 -24.22 33.16
C SER A 9 -30.72 -23.99 31.66
N SER A 10 -31.60 -23.44 30.81
CA SER A 10 -31.92 -22.01 30.61
C SER A 10 -30.67 -21.13 30.85
N ILE A 11 -30.11 -20.43 29.86
CA ILE A 11 -30.69 -19.28 29.14
C ILE A 11 -30.16 -19.25 27.69
N PHE A 12 -30.97 -19.72 26.74
CA PHE A 12 -30.94 -19.25 25.35
C PHE A 12 -32.35 -18.80 25.03
N GLY A 13 -32.66 -17.57 25.46
CA GLY A 13 -33.90 -16.90 25.12
C GLY A 13 -33.92 -16.63 23.62
N ALA A 14 -34.71 -17.43 22.92
CA ALA A 14 -35.13 -17.16 21.56
C ALA A 14 -35.87 -15.82 21.51
N VAL A 15 -35.25 -14.83 20.88
CA VAL A 15 -35.98 -13.80 20.15
C VAL A 15 -35.70 -14.07 18.69
N ALA A 16 -36.54 -14.92 18.11
CA ALA A 16 -36.74 -14.99 16.66
C ALA A 16 -37.41 -13.67 16.22
N GLY A 17 -36.63 -12.60 16.19
CA GLY A 17 -36.97 -11.43 15.39
C GLY A 17 -36.81 -11.82 13.92
N PRO A 18 -37.66 -11.32 13.00
CA PRO A 18 -37.44 -11.54 11.59
C PRO A 18 -36.05 -11.01 11.27
N VAL A 19 -35.15 -11.91 10.88
CA VAL A 19 -33.84 -11.56 10.35
C VAL A 19 -34.13 -10.70 9.14
N ALA A 20 -34.09 -9.38 9.33
CA ALA A 20 -33.94 -8.44 8.26
C ALA A 20 -32.59 -8.78 7.64
N ALA A 21 -32.61 -9.70 6.68
CA ALA A 21 -31.61 -9.82 5.64
C ALA A 21 -31.68 -8.51 4.85
N GLY A 22 -31.21 -7.44 5.50
CA GLY A 22 -31.23 -6.09 4.98
C GLY A 22 -30.46 -6.12 3.68
N GLN A 23 -31.06 -5.57 2.64
CA GLN A 23 -30.40 -5.35 1.36
C GLN A 23 -29.06 -4.67 1.61
N VAL A 24 -27.97 -5.44 1.66
CA VAL A 24 -26.62 -4.89 1.75
C VAL A 24 -26.46 -4.09 0.47
N THR A 25 -26.51 -2.78 0.60
CA THR A 25 -26.45 -1.91 -0.57
C THR A 25 -25.10 -2.09 -1.26
N LYS A 26 -25.07 -1.96 -2.59
CA LYS A 26 -23.79 -1.98 -3.36
C LYS A 26 -22.78 -0.96 -2.82
N GLY A 27 -23.25 0.10 -2.15
CA GLY A 27 -22.40 1.07 -1.45
C GLY A 27 -21.65 0.43 -0.27
N HIS A 28 -22.36 -0.29 0.60
CA HIS A 28 -21.76 -0.94 1.76
C HIS A 28 -20.74 -2.01 1.38
N ILE A 29 -21.03 -2.84 0.36
CA ILE A 29 -20.07 -3.85 -0.15
C ILE A 29 -18.79 -3.19 -0.66
N ARG A 30 -18.91 -2.11 -1.45
CA ARG A 30 -17.75 -1.38 -1.96
C ARG A 30 -16.92 -0.74 -0.85
N TRP A 31 -17.60 -0.12 0.12
CA TRP A 31 -16.94 0.45 1.29
C TRP A 31 -16.20 -0.62 2.09
N ALA A 32 -16.84 -1.75 2.40
CA ALA A 32 -16.25 -2.84 3.17
C ALA A 32 -15.04 -3.45 2.46
N ARG A 33 -15.14 -3.72 1.15
CA ARG A 33 -14.00 -4.19 0.34
C ARG A 33 -12.84 -3.22 0.39
N ARG A 34 -13.11 -1.93 0.14
CA ARG A 34 -12.09 -0.88 0.20
C ARG A 34 -11.46 -0.77 1.59
N HIS A 35 -12.27 -0.88 2.64
CA HIS A 35 -11.80 -0.83 4.01
C HIS A 35 -10.85 -2.00 4.31
N ALA A 36 -11.20 -3.22 3.90
CA ALA A 36 -10.36 -4.40 4.02
C ALA A 36 -9.04 -4.25 3.24
N SER A 37 -9.11 -3.87 1.96
CA SER A 37 -7.92 -3.61 1.13
C SER A 37 -7.01 -2.56 1.76
N GLY A 38 -7.58 -1.45 2.25
CA GLY A 38 -6.84 -0.39 2.90
C GLY A 38 -6.14 -0.86 4.18
N THR A 39 -6.80 -1.67 5.01
CA THR A 39 -6.18 -2.25 6.21
C THR A 39 -5.01 -3.18 5.85
N ALA A 40 -5.19 -4.08 4.89
CA ALA A 40 -4.12 -4.99 4.45
C ALA A 40 -2.87 -4.22 3.97
N LEU A 41 -3.06 -3.18 3.14
CA LEU A 41 -1.98 -2.35 2.65
C LEU A 41 -1.26 -1.58 3.77
N LEU A 42 -2.02 -1.03 4.73
CA LEU A 42 -1.45 -0.29 5.84
C LEU A 42 -0.59 -1.20 6.72
N GLU A 43 -1.08 -2.39 7.05
CA GLU A 43 -0.35 -3.36 7.89
C GLU A 43 0.95 -3.82 7.22
N SER A 44 0.90 -4.13 5.92
CA SER A 44 2.08 -4.58 5.18
C SER A 44 3.11 -3.47 4.98
N LEU A 45 2.69 -2.26 4.61
CA LEU A 45 3.58 -1.10 4.43
C LEU A 45 4.18 -0.59 5.74
N LEU A 46 3.44 -0.68 6.86
CA LEU A 46 3.97 -0.31 8.18
C LEU A 46 5.17 -1.15 8.60
N SER A 47 5.24 -2.41 8.15
CA SER A 47 6.38 -3.28 8.44
C SER A 47 7.66 -2.75 7.80
N VAL A 48 7.62 -2.36 6.52
CA VAL A 48 8.75 -1.71 5.83
C VAL A 48 9.06 -0.36 6.46
N LYS A 49 8.03 0.45 6.76
CA LYS A 49 8.21 1.77 7.38
C LYS A 49 8.94 1.69 8.73
N ARG A 50 8.62 0.70 9.57
CA ARG A 50 9.32 0.50 10.85
C ARG A 50 10.81 0.19 10.66
N LEU A 51 11.16 -0.56 9.61
CA LEU A 51 12.57 -0.82 9.29
C LEU A 51 13.29 0.43 8.81
N LEU A 52 12.63 1.26 7.99
CA LEU A 52 13.17 2.55 7.56
C LEU A 52 13.39 3.51 8.74
N ASP A 53 12.48 3.52 9.73
CA ASP A 53 12.63 4.35 10.93
C ASP A 53 13.71 3.83 11.91
N HIS A 54 14.07 2.54 11.83
CA HIS A 54 14.99 1.88 12.76
C HIS A 54 16.36 1.63 12.12
N ARG A 55 17.17 2.69 12.14
CA ARG A 55 18.52 2.75 11.53
C ARG A 55 19.52 1.73 12.09
N ASP A 56 19.25 1.14 13.24
CA ASP A 56 20.11 0.13 13.86
C ASP A 56 19.82 -1.31 13.34
N VAL A 57 18.72 -1.52 12.61
CA VAL A 57 18.31 -2.81 12.02
C VAL A 57 18.82 -2.96 10.58
N VAL A 58 19.73 -2.07 10.18
CA VAL A 58 20.36 -2.02 8.86
C VAL A 58 21.10 -3.32 8.48
N THR A 59 21.43 -4.19 9.44
CA THR A 59 22.17 -5.43 9.16
C THR A 59 21.31 -6.68 8.94
N ASP A 60 19.99 -6.63 9.16
CA ASP A 60 19.12 -7.81 9.10
C ASP A 60 18.43 -7.94 7.73
N VAL A 61 19.19 -8.45 6.75
CA VAL A 61 18.73 -8.59 5.35
C VAL A 61 17.51 -9.49 5.22
N GLU A 62 17.42 -10.56 6.02
CA GLU A 62 16.28 -11.49 6.01
C GLU A 62 15.00 -10.78 6.44
N ARG A 63 15.07 -9.99 7.52
CA ARG A 63 13.93 -9.20 8.00
C ARG A 63 13.50 -8.13 6.99
N TRP A 64 14.45 -7.47 6.32
CA TRP A 64 14.15 -6.55 5.23
C TRP A 64 13.44 -7.26 4.09
N LYS A 65 13.99 -8.39 3.62
CA LYS A 65 13.40 -9.18 2.54
C LYS A 65 11.96 -9.59 2.85
N MET A 66 11.71 -10.19 4.03
CA MET A 66 10.35 -10.60 4.43
C MET A 66 9.37 -9.42 4.46
N ALA A 67 9.78 -8.27 4.99
CA ALA A 67 8.91 -7.09 5.05
C ALA A 67 8.59 -6.54 3.65
N ILE A 68 9.59 -6.48 2.77
CA ILE A 68 9.45 -6.01 1.39
C ILE A 68 8.56 -6.98 0.59
N GLU A 69 8.83 -8.28 0.66
CA GLU A 69 8.02 -9.33 0.03
C GLU A 69 6.55 -9.24 0.43
N GLY A 70 6.28 -9.13 1.74
CA GLY A 70 4.92 -8.97 2.26
C GLY A 70 4.22 -7.72 1.75
N ALA A 71 4.92 -6.58 1.75
CA ALA A 71 4.38 -5.32 1.24
C ALA A 71 4.07 -5.38 -0.26
N ILE A 72 5.00 -5.84 -1.09
CA ILE A 72 4.79 -5.90 -2.53
C ILE A 72 3.70 -6.91 -2.89
N THR A 73 3.73 -8.11 -2.29
CA THR A 73 2.70 -9.14 -2.52
C THR A 73 1.31 -8.60 -2.22
N THR A 74 1.16 -7.84 -1.12
CA THR A 74 -0.13 -7.24 -0.76
C THR A 74 -0.57 -6.17 -1.76
N ILE A 75 0.36 -5.32 -2.25
CA ILE A 75 0.03 -4.32 -3.28
C ILE A 75 -0.45 -5.00 -4.57
N GLU A 76 0.23 -6.06 -5.00
CA GLU A 76 -0.13 -6.83 -6.21
C GLU A 76 -1.51 -7.49 -6.05
N GLN A 77 -1.78 -8.13 -4.91
CA GLN A 77 -3.07 -8.77 -4.62
C GLN A 77 -4.23 -7.77 -4.59
N GLU A 78 -4.01 -6.59 -4.01
CA GLU A 78 -5.05 -5.57 -3.87
C GLU A 78 -5.20 -4.66 -5.11
N GLN A 79 -4.31 -4.77 -6.10
CA GLN A 79 -4.22 -3.87 -7.26
C GLN A 79 -5.56 -3.66 -7.98
N SER A 80 -6.36 -4.73 -8.10
CA SER A 80 -7.68 -4.68 -8.75
C SER A 80 -8.73 -3.83 -8.00
N GLY A 81 -8.55 -3.61 -6.70
CA GLY A 81 -9.41 -2.81 -5.84
C GLY A 81 -8.96 -1.35 -5.70
N LEU A 82 -7.75 -1.02 -6.16
CA LEU A 82 -7.18 0.32 -6.01
C LEU A 82 -7.72 1.31 -7.05
N PRO A 83 -7.68 2.62 -6.75
CA PRO A 83 -7.88 3.65 -7.76
C PRO A 83 -6.90 3.46 -8.93
N ARG A 84 -7.39 3.61 -10.17
CA ARG A 84 -6.56 3.40 -11.38
C ARG A 84 -5.32 4.30 -11.42
N GLN A 85 -5.41 5.52 -10.87
CA GLN A 85 -4.25 6.41 -10.78
C GLN A 85 -3.12 5.87 -9.88
N TRP A 86 -3.39 4.87 -9.03
CA TRP A 86 -2.39 4.23 -8.17
C TRP A 86 -1.74 3.01 -8.83
N ALA A 87 -1.94 2.77 -10.13
CA ALA A 87 -1.30 1.67 -10.84
C ALA A 87 0.24 1.67 -10.73
N HIS A 88 0.84 2.83 -10.44
CA HIS A 88 2.28 2.99 -10.22
C HIS A 88 2.76 2.65 -8.80
N LEU A 89 1.85 2.34 -7.86
CA LEU A 89 2.16 2.29 -6.42
C LEU A 89 3.24 1.26 -6.12
N GLU A 90 3.09 0.04 -6.65
CA GLU A 90 4.08 -1.02 -6.51
C GLU A 90 5.45 -0.56 -6.99
N ARG A 91 5.55 -0.06 -8.23
CA ARG A 91 6.81 0.45 -8.81
C ARG A 91 7.42 1.57 -7.98
N SER A 92 6.59 2.48 -7.45
CA SER A 92 7.06 3.63 -6.66
C SER A 92 7.61 3.19 -5.30
N VAL A 93 6.94 2.24 -4.64
CA VAL A 93 7.41 1.64 -3.39
C VAL A 93 8.71 0.87 -3.62
N ARG A 94 8.78 0.07 -4.70
CA ARG A 94 10.02 -0.63 -5.09
C ARG A 94 11.16 0.35 -5.34
N ALA A 95 10.93 1.43 -6.09
CA ALA A 95 11.93 2.45 -6.36
C ALA A 95 12.45 3.09 -5.06
N ALA A 96 11.55 3.56 -4.19
CA ALA A 96 11.92 4.15 -2.92
C ALA A 96 12.80 3.21 -2.07
N ILE A 97 12.40 1.94 -1.96
CA ILE A 97 13.16 0.93 -1.21
C ILE A 97 14.50 0.61 -1.89
N SER A 98 14.51 0.50 -3.22
CA SER A 98 15.71 0.19 -4.00
C SER A 98 16.77 1.27 -3.86
N GLU A 99 16.41 2.54 -3.96
CA GLU A 99 17.35 3.65 -3.77
C GLU A 99 17.89 3.70 -2.33
N ALA A 100 17.04 3.37 -1.35
CA ALA A 100 17.42 3.40 0.06
C ALA A 100 18.30 2.23 0.52
N THR A 101 18.11 1.06 -0.06
CA THR A 101 18.64 -0.21 0.49
C THR A 101 19.26 -1.15 -0.55
N GLY A 102 19.02 -0.94 -1.84
CA GLY A 102 19.30 -1.93 -2.90
C GLY A 102 18.31 -3.10 -2.97
N LEU A 103 17.36 -3.22 -2.04
CA LEU A 103 16.51 -4.40 -1.87
C LEU A 103 15.10 -4.28 -2.48
N GLY A 104 14.84 -3.30 -3.36
CA GLY A 104 13.50 -3.08 -3.94
C GLY A 104 12.93 -4.24 -4.76
N PHE A 105 13.77 -5.25 -5.08
CA PHE A 105 13.40 -6.48 -5.79
C PHE A 105 13.73 -7.75 -5.01
N ALA A 106 13.81 -7.67 -3.67
CA ALA A 106 14.19 -8.79 -2.82
C ALA A 106 13.29 -10.04 -2.99
N ASP A 107 12.02 -9.86 -3.36
CA ASP A 107 11.05 -10.92 -3.71
C ASP A 107 11.45 -11.77 -4.92
N ARG A 108 12.42 -11.30 -5.71
CA ARG A 108 12.91 -11.94 -6.93
C ARG A 108 14.36 -12.40 -6.81
N MET A 109 14.92 -12.32 -5.60
CA MET A 109 16.34 -12.52 -5.35
C MET A 109 16.56 -13.62 -4.30
N SER A 110 17.60 -14.42 -4.49
CA SER A 110 18.11 -15.29 -3.42
C SER A 110 18.74 -14.46 -2.31
N ASP A 111 18.91 -15.04 -1.12
CA ASP A 111 19.50 -14.33 0.01
C ASP A 111 20.94 -13.89 -0.31
N ASP A 112 21.72 -14.74 -0.97
CA ASP A 112 23.07 -14.39 -1.47
C ASP A 112 23.08 -13.24 -2.47
N GLN A 113 22.01 -13.08 -3.26
CA GLN A 113 21.88 -11.93 -4.15
C GLN A 113 21.54 -10.67 -3.36
N CYS A 114 20.64 -10.75 -2.37
CA CYS A 114 20.30 -9.65 -1.48
C CYS A 114 21.53 -9.13 -0.74
N TRP A 115 22.34 -10.02 -0.15
CA TRP A 115 23.57 -9.65 0.55
C TRP A 115 24.61 -8.95 -0.33
N ARG A 116 24.60 -9.21 -1.64
CA ARG A 116 25.55 -8.58 -2.58
C ARG A 116 25.14 -7.18 -3.02
N VAL A 117 23.85 -6.88 -3.05
CA VAL A 117 23.33 -5.58 -3.52
C VAL A 117 22.97 -4.65 -2.37
N VAL A 118 22.85 -5.18 -1.14
CA VAL A 118 22.39 -4.38 -0.01
C VAL A 118 23.36 -3.24 0.26
N GLY A 119 22.82 -2.03 0.27
CA GLY A 119 23.58 -0.80 0.47
C GLY A 119 22.65 0.25 1.05
N PHE A 120 22.97 0.73 2.24
CA PHE A 120 22.12 1.67 2.96
C PHE A 120 22.65 3.08 2.81
N ASP A 121 21.96 3.90 2.02
CA ASP A 121 22.24 5.31 1.93
C ASP A 121 21.34 6.08 2.89
N ARG A 122 21.95 6.85 3.80
CA ARG A 122 21.21 7.57 4.86
C ARG A 122 20.23 8.60 4.31
N LEU A 123 20.60 9.30 3.24
CA LEU A 123 19.76 10.31 2.63
C LEU A 123 18.55 9.64 1.96
N TRP A 124 18.80 8.57 1.20
CA TRP A 124 17.73 7.83 0.53
C TRP A 124 16.83 7.08 1.51
N LEU A 125 17.36 6.59 2.63
CA LEU A 125 16.55 6.04 3.73
C LEU A 125 15.54 7.05 4.25
N ASP A 126 15.96 8.30 4.48
CA ASP A 126 15.08 9.37 4.94
C ASP A 126 14.02 9.71 3.87
N PHE A 127 14.42 9.75 2.60
CA PHE A 127 13.49 9.99 1.50
C PHE A 127 12.45 8.86 1.36
N ALA A 128 12.87 7.61 1.43
CA ALA A 128 11.98 6.46 1.40
C ALA A 128 11.04 6.45 2.61
N ALA A 129 11.54 6.74 3.81
CA ALA A 129 10.73 6.81 5.03
C ALA A 129 9.63 7.87 4.93
N GLU A 130 9.98 9.06 4.41
CA GLU A 130 9.02 10.14 4.20
C GLU A 130 8.00 9.81 3.11
N TYR A 131 8.43 9.23 1.99
CA TYR A 131 7.53 8.81 0.93
C TYR A 131 6.55 7.74 1.43
N LEU A 132 7.03 6.71 2.14
CA LEU A 132 6.16 5.68 2.72
C LEU A 132 5.19 6.27 3.74
N ARG A 133 5.62 7.26 4.54
CA ARG A 133 4.72 7.97 5.47
C ARG A 133 3.57 8.67 4.72
N LEU A 134 3.87 9.33 3.60
CA LEU A 134 2.86 9.95 2.73
C LEU A 134 1.92 8.90 2.13
N VAL A 135 2.45 7.80 1.60
CA VAL A 135 1.65 6.69 1.04
C VAL A 135 0.70 6.12 2.09
N ILE A 136 1.21 5.77 3.28
CA ILE A 136 0.43 5.21 4.39
C ILE A 136 -0.68 6.18 4.82
N ALA A 137 -0.36 7.46 5.02
CA ALA A 137 -1.37 8.47 5.37
C ALA A 137 -2.46 8.57 4.30
N THR A 138 -2.07 8.56 3.02
CA THR A 138 -3.01 8.70 1.90
C THR A 138 -3.90 7.46 1.73
N ILE A 139 -3.37 6.26 1.94
CA ILE A 139 -4.15 5.02 1.98
C ILE A 139 -5.15 5.06 3.13
N GLY A 140 -4.73 5.54 4.31
CA GLY A 140 -5.63 5.74 5.45
C GLY A 140 -6.80 6.66 5.11
N LEU A 141 -6.54 7.81 4.49
CA LEU A 141 -7.58 8.74 4.03
C LEU A 141 -8.53 8.08 3.02
N TRP A 142 -7.98 7.37 2.03
CA TRP A 142 -8.78 6.65 1.03
C TRP A 142 -9.67 5.57 1.65
N ARG A 143 -9.14 4.81 2.63
CA ARG A 143 -9.84 3.76 3.35
C ARG A 143 -11.09 4.30 4.04
N GLU A 144 -10.91 5.39 4.80
CA GLU A 144 -11.95 6.01 5.63
C GLU A 144 -12.96 6.86 4.86
N GLU A 145 -12.65 7.26 3.62
CA GLU A 145 -13.48 8.21 2.87
C GLU A 145 -14.90 7.66 2.57
N PRO A 146 -15.98 8.19 3.17
CA PRO A 146 -17.32 7.62 3.04
C PRO A 146 -17.85 7.63 1.60
N SER A 147 -17.45 8.60 0.78
CA SER A 147 -17.90 8.72 -0.60
C SER A 147 -16.97 7.98 -1.57
N PHE A 148 -17.52 7.02 -2.31
CA PHE A 148 -16.77 6.34 -3.38
C PHE A 148 -16.20 7.33 -4.42
N ARG A 149 -16.94 8.42 -4.71
CA ARG A 149 -16.47 9.46 -5.64
C ARG A 149 -15.25 10.19 -5.10
N ARG A 150 -15.27 10.59 -3.82
CA ARG A 150 -14.14 11.28 -3.19
C ARG A 150 -12.94 10.34 -3.00
N ALA A 151 -13.19 9.08 -2.64
CA ALA A 151 -12.13 8.08 -2.54
C ALA A 151 -11.37 7.93 -3.87
N ASN A 152 -12.08 7.92 -5.00
CA ASN A 152 -11.45 7.89 -6.33
C ASN A 152 -10.73 9.18 -6.73
N GLN A 153 -10.86 10.26 -5.96
CA GLN A 153 -10.11 11.51 -6.17
C GLN A 153 -8.84 11.56 -5.33
N VAL A 154 -8.64 10.63 -4.40
CA VAL A 154 -7.41 10.56 -3.60
C VAL A 154 -6.26 10.13 -4.51
N THR A 155 -5.20 10.93 -4.53
CA THR A 155 -4.02 10.71 -5.39
C THR A 155 -2.78 10.50 -4.54
N ILE A 156 -1.95 9.53 -4.94
CA ILE A 156 -0.59 9.36 -4.44
C ILE A 156 0.33 9.71 -5.61
N PRO A 157 1.29 10.64 -5.46
CA PRO A 157 2.30 10.85 -6.49
C PRO A 157 3.22 9.61 -6.60
N SER A 158 3.74 9.35 -7.80
CA SER A 158 4.86 8.40 -7.93
C SER A 158 6.06 8.89 -7.12
N PHE A 159 6.97 7.99 -6.76
CA PHE A 159 8.14 8.35 -5.97
C PHE A 159 8.97 9.46 -6.65
N ASP A 160 9.19 9.35 -7.96
CA ASP A 160 9.97 10.33 -8.71
C ASP A 160 9.28 11.69 -8.77
N ARG A 161 7.95 11.68 -8.95
CA ARG A 161 7.15 12.90 -8.93
C ARG A 161 7.20 13.55 -7.56
N TRP A 162 7.15 12.77 -6.49
CA TRP A 162 7.29 13.27 -5.14
C TRP A 162 8.68 13.85 -4.87
N LEU A 163 9.75 13.23 -5.37
CA LEU A 163 11.12 13.80 -5.30
C LEU A 163 11.21 15.15 -6.02
N GLN A 164 10.60 15.27 -7.20
CA GLN A 164 10.53 16.53 -7.95
C GLN A 164 9.76 17.60 -7.18
N GLU A 165 8.55 17.28 -6.72
CA GLU A 165 7.67 18.22 -6.01
C GLU A 165 8.26 18.67 -4.66
N SER A 166 9.09 17.83 -4.02
CA SER A 166 9.76 18.15 -2.76
C SER A 166 11.13 18.84 -2.92
N GLY A 167 11.57 19.11 -4.16
CA GLY A 167 12.87 19.73 -4.42
C GLY A 167 14.06 18.84 -4.09
N ARG A 168 13.84 17.52 -4.00
CA ARG A 168 14.85 16.50 -3.67
C ARG A 168 15.37 15.77 -4.90
N TYR A 169 14.88 16.19 -6.06
CA TYR A 169 15.37 15.73 -7.35
C TYR A 169 16.79 16.26 -7.57
N VAL A 170 17.75 15.35 -7.71
CA VAL A 170 19.13 15.67 -8.10
C VAL A 170 19.36 15.11 -9.50
N PRO A 171 19.35 15.94 -10.55
CA PRO A 171 19.70 15.50 -11.89
C PRO A 171 21.13 14.92 -11.90
N GLY A 172 21.32 13.74 -12.48
CA GLY A 172 22.66 13.19 -12.77
C GLY A 172 23.28 12.22 -11.76
N LEU A 173 22.61 11.89 -10.64
CA LEU A 173 23.11 10.90 -9.67
C LEU A 173 22.82 9.42 -10.02
N GLY A 174 22.34 9.15 -11.24
CA GLY A 174 22.34 7.81 -11.84
C GLY A 174 21.24 6.89 -11.30
N LEU A 175 20.10 6.88 -11.99
CA LEU A 175 19.18 5.75 -12.28
C LEU A 175 17.81 6.27 -12.78
N TRP A 176 17.79 7.39 -13.51
CA TRP A 176 16.57 7.87 -14.15
C TRP A 176 16.80 8.06 -15.66
N PRO A 177 15.85 7.66 -16.53
CA PRO A 177 15.95 7.94 -17.95
C PRO A 177 15.97 9.45 -18.16
N ASP A 178 16.86 9.87 -19.06
CA ASP A 178 17.17 11.24 -19.45
C ASP A 178 15.92 12.13 -19.61
N GLU A 179 16.01 13.45 -19.36
CA GLU A 179 14.88 14.42 -19.46
C GLU A 179 14.13 14.32 -20.79
N SER A 180 14.81 13.83 -21.83
CA SER A 180 14.24 13.50 -23.15
C SER A 180 13.10 12.47 -23.13
N SER A 181 13.03 11.62 -22.09
CA SER A 181 12.04 10.55 -21.92
C SER A 181 10.73 10.99 -21.22
N LEU A 182 10.72 12.18 -20.61
CA LEU A 182 9.58 12.72 -19.87
C LEU A 182 8.72 13.70 -20.69
N LYS A 183 8.94 13.82 -22.00
CA LYS A 183 8.10 14.69 -22.83
C LYS A 183 6.63 14.26 -22.71
N PRO A 184 5.71 15.17 -22.35
CA PRO A 184 4.30 14.86 -22.39
C PRO A 184 3.93 14.54 -23.84
N GLN A 185 3.27 13.40 -24.09
CA GLN A 185 2.52 13.20 -25.32
C GLN A 185 1.47 14.31 -25.39
N ARG A 186 1.86 15.42 -26.00
CA ARG A 186 0.98 16.50 -26.42
C ARG A 186 0.01 15.83 -27.38
N ARG A 187 -1.20 15.54 -26.89
CA ARG A 187 -2.33 15.20 -27.76
C ARG A 187 -2.57 16.43 -28.62
N GLU A 188 -1.94 16.46 -29.78
CA GLU A 188 -2.42 17.25 -30.91
C GLU A 188 -3.76 16.65 -31.33
N ARG A 189 -4.81 17.01 -30.58
CA ARG A 189 -6.14 17.06 -31.15
C ARG A 189 -6.14 18.31 -32.04
N SER A 190 -5.73 18.10 -33.28
CA SER A 190 -6.08 19.03 -34.36
C SER A 190 -7.60 18.98 -34.50
N ILE A 191 -8.25 20.01 -33.97
CA ILE A 191 -9.68 20.27 -34.15
C ILE A 191 -9.76 21.45 -35.14
N LEU A 192 -10.03 21.08 -36.40
CA LEU A 192 -10.91 21.77 -37.36
C LEU A 192 -10.42 23.11 -37.96
N PRO A 193 -10.96 23.53 -39.12
CA PRO A 193 -12.18 23.07 -39.82
C PRO A 193 -11.98 22.21 -41.07
#